data_AF-A0A4Q3VGU9-F1
#
_entry.id   AF-A0A4Q3VGU9-F1
#
_cell.length_a   1.000
_cell.length_b   1.000
_cell.length_c   1.000
_cell.angle_alpha   90.00
_cell.angle_beta   90.00
_cell.angle_gamma   90.00
#
_symmetry.space_group_name_H-M   'P 1'
#
loop_
_entity.id
_entity.type
_entity.pdbx_description
1 polymer ?
#
loop_
_entity_poly.entity_id
_entity_poly.type
_entity_poly.pdbx_seq_one_letter_code
_entity_poly.pdbx_strand_id
1 'polypeptide(L)'
;MDPNNPVVRLCVAGMEAEGKGDSEDALKFFTLAWEARKDDFDAAIAAHYIARHQTSLEDTLHWNEVALAHADEVKDGRAADFYPSLYLNVGHAHEALGNIPAAKLHYELAEARVDELPDNEYTVMIRRGLMAAIKRLG
;
A
#
# COMPACT_ATOMS: atom_id res chain seq x y z
N MET A 1 14.42 5.23 2.79
CA MET A 1 14.58 4.06 1.89
C MET A 1 15.99 4.05 1.32
N ASP A 2 16.61 2.87 1.22
CA ASP A 2 17.91 2.73 0.55
C ASP A 2 17.73 2.79 -0.98
N PRO A 3 18.27 3.80 -1.67
CA PRO A 3 18.14 3.95 -3.12
C PRO A 3 18.89 2.87 -3.91
N ASN A 4 19.78 2.10 -3.29
CA ASN A 4 20.46 0.97 -3.92
C ASN A 4 19.65 -0.33 -3.88
N ASN A 5 18.53 -0.34 -3.15
CA ASN A 5 17.67 -1.50 -3.09
C ASN A 5 17.01 -1.73 -4.47
N PRO A 6 17.24 -2.90 -5.12
CA PRO A 6 16.68 -3.19 -6.43
C PRO A 6 15.15 -3.15 -6.44
N VAL A 7 14.48 -3.54 -5.34
CA VAL A 7 13.02 -3.48 -5.21
C VAL A 7 12.53 -2.04 -5.26
N VAL A 8 13.12 -1.15 -4.47
CA VAL A 8 12.77 0.28 -4.46
C VAL A 8 12.95 0.88 -5.86
N ARG A 9 14.05 0.56 -6.56
CA ARG A 9 14.29 1.07 -7.92
C ARG A 9 13.26 0.58 -8.93
N LEU A 10 12.88 -0.70 -8.85
CA LEU A 10 11.84 -1.28 -9.71
C LEU A 10 10.47 -0.65 -9.41
N CYS A 11 10.13 -0.44 -8.13
CA CYS A 11 8.91 0.27 -7.76
C CYS A 11 8.89 1.73 -8.24
N VAL A 12 10.03 2.43 -8.21
CA VAL A 12 10.13 3.78 -8.80
C VAL A 12 9.88 3.75 -10.31
N ALA A 13 10.50 2.81 -11.04
CA ALA A 13 10.26 2.65 -12.47
C ALA A 13 8.79 2.31 -12.79
N GLY A 14 8.15 1.48 -11.95
CA GLY A 14 6.73 1.19 -12.06
C GLY A 14 5.86 2.43 -11.86
N MET A 15 6.12 3.24 -10.82
CA MET A 15 5.42 4.52 -10.60
C MET A 15 5.62 5.52 -11.75
N GLU A 16 6.80 5.55 -12.36
CA GLU A 16 7.05 6.37 -13.56
C GLU A 16 6.22 5.91 -14.76
N ALA A 17 6.03 4.59 -14.93
CA ALA A 17 5.16 4.03 -15.96
C ALA A 17 3.68 4.36 -15.68
N GLU A 18 3.23 4.26 -14.42
CA GLU A 18 1.89 4.69 -14.00
C GLU A 18 1.65 6.16 -14.34
N GLY A 19 2.61 7.04 -14.05
CA GLY A 19 2.54 8.47 -14.37
C GLY A 19 2.41 8.76 -15.88
N LYS A 20 2.82 7.81 -16.74
CA LYS A 20 2.66 7.88 -18.19
C LYS A 20 1.36 7.20 -18.69
N GLY A 21 0.59 6.58 -17.79
CA GLY A 21 -0.61 5.82 -18.12
C GLY A 21 -0.35 4.39 -18.60
N ASP A 22 0.89 3.88 -18.46
CA ASP A 22 1.26 2.54 -18.90
C ASP A 22 1.10 1.52 -17.76
N SER A 23 -0.15 1.09 -17.57
CA SER A 23 -0.53 0.16 -16.50
C SER A 23 0.12 -1.22 -16.64
N GLU A 24 0.30 -1.70 -17.87
CA GLU A 24 0.92 -3.02 -18.12
C GLU A 24 2.41 -3.01 -17.77
N ASP A 25 3.14 -1.98 -18.19
CA ASP A 25 4.56 -1.86 -17.85
C ASP A 25 4.77 -1.59 -16.35
N ALA A 26 3.88 -0.82 -15.72
CA ALA A 26 3.90 -0.63 -14.27
C ALA A 26 3.82 -1.98 -13.53
N LEU A 27 2.83 -2.82 -13.87
CA LEU A 27 2.68 -4.14 -13.25
C LEU A 27 3.89 -5.05 -13.52
N LYS A 28 4.51 -4.99 -14.70
CA LYS A 28 5.75 -5.74 -14.99
C LYS A 28 6.87 -5.33 -14.04
N PHE A 29 7.08 -4.03 -13.81
CA PHE A 29 8.11 -3.55 -12.89
C PHE A 29 7.82 -3.98 -11.44
N PHE A 30 6.58 -3.88 -10.99
CA PHE A 30 6.21 -4.32 -9.63
C PHE A 30 6.35 -5.83 -9.44
N THR A 31 6.03 -6.62 -10.46
CA THR A 31 6.25 -8.08 -10.45
C THR A 31 7.74 -8.41 -10.38
N LEU A 32 8.59 -7.72 -11.16
CA LEU A 32 10.04 -7.86 -11.04
C LEU A 32 10.55 -7.46 -9.65
N ALA A 33 9.96 -6.42 -9.04
CA ALA A 33 10.29 -6.00 -7.68
C ALA A 33 9.97 -7.11 -6.66
N TRP A 34 8.81 -7.75 -6.83
CA TRP A 34 8.42 -8.92 -6.03
C TRP A 34 9.43 -10.05 -6.17
N GLU A 35 9.80 -10.45 -7.39
CA GLU A 35 10.80 -11.50 -7.60
C GLU A 35 12.19 -11.15 -7.06
N ALA A 36 12.53 -9.87 -6.96
CA ALA A 36 13.82 -9.38 -6.47
C ALA A 36 13.88 -9.18 -4.94
N ARG A 37 12.77 -9.38 -4.23
CA ARG A 37 12.67 -9.15 -2.77
C ARG A 37 13.67 -9.99 -1.98
N LYS A 38 14.29 -9.39 -0.97
CA LYS A 38 15.27 -10.06 -0.10
C LYS A 38 14.76 -10.28 1.32
N ASP A 39 13.79 -9.49 1.74
CA ASP A 39 13.19 -9.55 3.08
C ASP A 39 11.71 -9.14 3.04
N ASP A 40 11.06 -9.16 4.20
CA ASP A 40 9.65 -8.81 4.33
C ASP A 40 9.37 -7.33 4.06
N PHE A 41 10.34 -6.44 4.22
CA PHE A 41 10.14 -5.03 3.90
C PHE A 41 10.08 -4.83 2.37
N ASP A 42 10.97 -5.49 1.64
CA ASP A 42 10.92 -5.56 0.18
C ASP A 42 9.59 -6.18 -0.30
N ALA A 43 9.18 -7.28 0.33
CA ALA A 43 7.94 -7.97 0.01
C ALA A 43 6.72 -7.06 0.21
N ALA A 44 6.65 -6.35 1.33
CA ALA A 44 5.58 -5.42 1.63
C ALA A 44 5.46 -4.30 0.60
N ILE A 45 6.60 -3.70 0.22
CA ILE A 45 6.64 -2.63 -0.80
C ILE A 45 6.16 -3.17 -2.15
N ALA A 46 6.72 -4.28 -2.62
CA ALA A 46 6.36 -4.84 -3.92
C ALA A 46 4.88 -5.24 -4.00
N ALA A 47 4.37 -5.95 -2.98
CA ALA A 47 2.97 -6.37 -2.91
C ALA A 47 2.01 -5.17 -2.93
N HIS A 48 2.33 -4.10 -2.19
CA HIS A 48 1.51 -2.88 -2.19
C HIS A 48 1.35 -2.29 -3.59
N TYR A 49 2.43 -2.23 -4.38
CA TYR A 49 2.35 -1.71 -5.73
C TYR A 49 1.67 -2.69 -6.71
N ILE A 50 1.86 -4.00 -6.55
CA ILE A 50 1.13 -5.00 -7.34
C ILE A 50 -0.38 -4.86 -7.14
N ALA A 51 -0.83 -4.63 -5.90
CA ALA A 51 -2.25 -4.51 -5.56
C ALA A 51 -3.00 -3.44 -6.39
N ARG A 52 -2.30 -2.38 -6.85
CA ARG A 52 -2.87 -1.26 -7.59
C ARG A 52 -3.27 -1.61 -9.03
N HIS A 53 -2.78 -2.73 -9.56
CA HIS A 53 -2.93 -3.14 -10.96
C HIS A 53 -3.69 -4.45 -11.15
N GLN A 54 -4.42 -4.90 -10.12
CA GLN A 54 -5.20 -6.12 -10.22
C GLN A 54 -6.50 -5.90 -10.99
N THR A 55 -6.96 -6.94 -11.68
CA THR A 55 -8.19 -6.90 -12.48
C THR A 55 -9.45 -7.18 -11.66
N SER A 56 -9.31 -7.91 -10.55
CA SER A 56 -10.40 -8.22 -9.63
C SER A 56 -10.23 -7.48 -8.30
N LEU A 57 -11.35 -7.23 -7.62
CA LEU A 57 -11.35 -6.61 -6.30
C LEU A 57 -10.79 -7.59 -5.25
N GLU A 58 -11.00 -8.89 -5.45
CA GLU A 58 -10.48 -9.96 -4.61
C GLU A 58 -8.96 -10.05 -4.67
N ASP A 59 -8.37 -9.97 -5.87
CA ASP A 59 -6.91 -9.94 -6.01
C ASP A 59 -6.32 -8.63 -5.46
N THR A 60 -7.04 -7.52 -5.63
CA THR A 60 -6.66 -6.24 -5.02
C THR A 60 -6.60 -6.36 -3.49
N LEU A 61 -7.62 -6.96 -2.86
CA LEU A 61 -7.63 -7.21 -1.42
C LEU A 61 -6.48 -8.15 -1.04
N HIS A 62 -6.35 -9.28 -1.74
CA HIS A 62 -5.32 -10.28 -1.48
C HIS A 62 -3.91 -9.67 -1.44
N TRP A 63 -3.54 -8.89 -2.46
CA TRP A 63 -2.20 -8.29 -2.50
C TRP A 63 -2.01 -7.20 -1.44
N ASN A 64 -3.05 -6.46 -1.07
CA ASN A 64 -2.97 -5.52 0.06
C ASN A 64 -2.80 -6.24 1.40
N GLU A 65 -3.48 -7.37 1.62
CA GLU A 65 -3.31 -8.21 2.80
C GLU A 65 -1.91 -8.84 2.85
N VAL A 66 -1.38 -9.30 1.71
CA VAL A 66 0.00 -9.78 1.58
C VAL A 66 0.99 -8.69 1.95
N ALA A 67 0.78 -7.45 1.48
CA ALA A 67 1.62 -6.32 1.83
C ALA A 67 1.62 -6.02 3.33
N LEU A 68 0.44 -6.03 3.95
CA LEU A 68 0.28 -5.83 5.39
C LEU A 68 0.92 -6.95 6.21
N ALA A 69 0.69 -8.21 5.85
CA ALA A 69 1.25 -9.36 6.54
C ALA A 69 2.78 -9.35 6.52
N HIS A 70 3.40 -9.01 5.39
CA HIS A 70 4.86 -8.85 5.33
C HIS A 70 5.33 -7.64 6.16
N ALA A 71 4.61 -6.50 6.14
CA ALA A 71 4.97 -5.36 6.99
C ALA A 71 4.98 -5.72 8.48
N ASP A 72 4.02 -6.55 8.94
CA ASP A 72 3.94 -7.05 10.32
C ASP A 72 5.13 -7.94 10.71
N GLU A 73 5.79 -8.58 9.74
CA GLU A 73 7.00 -9.37 9.97
C GLU A 73 8.28 -8.53 10.09
N VAL A 74 8.24 -7.25 9.70
CA VAL A 74 9.37 -6.33 9.80
C VAL A 74 9.55 -5.84 11.25
N LYS A 75 10.48 -6.46 11.99
CA LYS A 75 10.68 -6.20 13.44
C LYS A 75 11.59 -5.02 13.79
N ASP A 76 12.31 -4.47 12.81
CA ASP A 76 13.26 -3.36 13.01
C ASP A 76 12.62 -1.97 12.88
N GLY A 77 11.30 -1.90 12.72
CA GLY A 77 10.51 -0.67 12.72
C GLY A 77 10.55 0.12 11.42
N ARG A 78 11.31 -0.29 10.39
CA ARG A 78 11.40 0.46 9.11
C ARG A 78 10.10 0.46 8.30
N ALA A 79 9.13 -0.39 8.64
CA ALA A 79 7.78 -0.41 8.07
C ALA A 79 6.79 0.56 8.74
N ALA A 80 7.17 1.21 9.84
CA ALA A 80 6.28 2.06 10.65
C ALA A 80 5.52 3.09 9.81
N ASP A 81 6.25 3.84 8.98
CA ASP A 81 5.68 4.92 8.18
C ASP A 81 4.76 4.43 7.05
N PHE A 82 4.78 3.12 6.76
CA PHE A 82 4.03 2.53 5.67
C PHE A 82 2.64 2.03 6.10
N TYR A 83 2.46 1.69 7.38
CA TYR A 83 1.21 1.17 7.92
C TYR A 83 -0.02 2.02 7.63
N PRO A 84 -0.02 3.37 7.76
CA PRO A 84 -1.19 4.17 7.41
C PRO A 84 -1.70 3.92 6.00
N SER A 85 -0.79 3.79 5.03
CA SER A 85 -1.16 3.50 3.65
C SER A 85 -1.62 2.07 3.46
N LEU A 86 -0.97 1.09 4.11
CA LEU A 86 -1.39 -0.31 4.01
C LEU A 86 -2.80 -0.51 4.56
N TYR A 87 -3.08 0.01 5.75
CA TYR A 87 -4.41 -0.03 6.35
C TYR A 87 -5.45 0.69 5.48
N LEU A 88 -5.14 1.89 4.97
CA LEU A 88 -6.05 2.60 4.06
C LEU A 88 -6.39 1.77 2.82
N ASN A 89 -5.42 1.08 2.21
CA ASN A 89 -5.68 0.29 0.99
C ASN A 89 -6.42 -1.01 1.26
N VAL A 90 -6.12 -1.72 2.36
CA VAL A 90 -6.92 -2.89 2.79
C VAL A 90 -8.36 -2.47 3.09
N GLY A 91 -8.54 -1.36 3.79
CA GLY A 91 -9.87 -0.80 4.06
C GLY A 91 -10.64 -0.46 2.80
N HIS A 92 -9.97 0.15 1.82
CA HIS A 92 -10.56 0.49 0.52
C HIS A 92 -10.94 -0.75 -0.29
N ALA A 93 -10.10 -1.79 -0.29
CA ALA A 93 -10.41 -3.04 -0.96
C ALA A 93 -11.63 -3.75 -0.32
N HIS A 94 -11.71 -3.78 1.02
CA HIS A 94 -12.91 -4.27 1.70
C HIS A 94 -14.15 -3.41 1.41
N GLU A 95 -14.03 -2.08 1.37
CA GLU A 95 -15.14 -1.18 1.01
C GLU A 95 -15.67 -1.51 -0.38
N ALA A 96 -14.78 -1.67 -1.37
CA ALA A 96 -15.14 -2.00 -2.74
C ALA A 96 -15.85 -3.36 -2.87
N LEU A 97 -15.47 -4.33 -2.03
CA LEU A 97 -16.12 -5.65 -1.94
C LEU A 97 -17.42 -5.63 -1.11
N GLY A 98 -17.82 -4.48 -0.54
CA GLY A 98 -19.01 -4.36 0.31
C GLY A 98 -18.82 -4.86 1.75
N ASN A 99 -17.60 -5.19 2.15
CA ASN A 99 -17.24 -5.66 3.50
C ASN A 99 -17.08 -4.47 4.46
N ILE A 100 -18.16 -3.71 4.66
CA ILE A 100 -18.14 -2.44 5.40
C ILE A 100 -17.55 -2.54 6.82
N PRO A 101 -17.83 -3.57 7.64
CA PRO A 101 -17.23 -3.67 8.97
C PRO A 101 -15.71 -3.78 8.93
N ALA A 102 -15.17 -4.56 7.99
CA ALA A 102 -13.73 -4.71 7.82
C ALA A 102 -13.10 -3.42 7.28
N ALA A 103 -13.78 -2.72 6.36
CA ALA A 103 -13.32 -1.42 5.87
C ALA A 103 -13.17 -0.39 6.99
N LYS A 104 -14.19 -0.25 7.85
CA LYS A 104 -14.17 0.67 8.99
C LYS A 104 -13.02 0.38 9.96
N LEU A 105 -12.84 -0.88 10.33
CA LEU A 105 -11.76 -1.31 11.21
C LEU A 105 -10.39 -0.86 10.67
N HIS A 106 -10.14 -1.08 9.38
CA HIS A 106 -8.86 -0.70 8.77
C HIS A 106 -8.69 0.82 8.66
N TYR A 107 -9.75 1.59 8.40
CA TYR A 107 -9.67 3.05 8.42
C TYR A 107 -9.37 3.60 9.82
N GLU A 108 -9.94 3.01 10.87
CA GLU A 108 -9.63 3.37 12.27
C GLU A 108 -8.15 3.05 12.60
N LEU A 109 -7.64 1.90 12.16
CA LEU A 109 -6.23 1.53 12.32
C LEU A 109 -5.30 2.50 11.57
N ALA A 110 -5.68 2.91 10.37
CA ALA A 110 -4.92 3.87 9.58
C ALA A 110 -4.91 5.26 10.26
N GLU A 111 -6.05 5.72 10.78
CA GLU A 111 -6.17 6.99 11.52
C GLU A 111 -5.28 6.99 12.77
N ALA A 112 -5.28 5.91 13.55
CA ALA A 112 -4.43 5.79 14.74
C ALA A 112 -2.92 5.89 14.42
N ARG A 113 -2.50 5.56 13.19
CA ARG A 113 -1.10 5.60 12.75
C ARG A 113 -0.72 6.88 12.01
N VAL A 114 -1.66 7.53 11.32
CA VAL A 114 -1.36 8.73 10.52
C VAL A 114 -0.97 9.93 11.40
N ASP A 115 -1.36 9.93 12.67
CA ASP A 115 -0.98 10.94 13.65
C ASP A 115 0.47 10.81 14.13
N GLU A 116 1.10 9.65 13.90
CA GLU A 116 2.51 9.40 14.22
C GLU A 116 3.45 9.86 13.09
N LEU A 117 2.92 10.13 11.88
CA LEU A 117 3.72 10.51 10.73
C LEU A 117 4.17 11.99 10.77
N PRO A 118 5.36 12.31 10.22
CA PRO A 118 5.80 13.69 10.06
C PRO A 118 4.85 14.47 9.14
N ASP A 119 4.70 15.78 9.39
CA ASP A 119 3.86 16.64 8.55
C ASP A 119 4.54 16.91 7.20
N ASN A 120 4.13 16.15 6.18
CA ASN A 120 4.64 16.24 4.81
C ASN A 120 3.54 15.92 3.79
N GLU A 121 3.84 16.07 2.50
CA GLU A 121 2.86 15.87 1.42
C GLU A 121 2.26 14.46 1.41
N TYR A 122 3.06 13.44 1.75
CA TYR A 122 2.60 12.07 1.84
C TYR A 122 1.58 11.90 2.97
N THR A 123 1.86 12.41 4.17
CA THR A 123 0.93 12.38 5.30
C THR A 123 -0.36 13.13 5.01
N VAL A 124 -0.27 14.30 4.36
CA VAL A 124 -1.45 15.09 3.93
C VAL A 124 -2.31 14.30 2.96
N MET A 125 -1.70 13.59 2.00
CA MET A 125 -2.41 12.74 1.05
C MET A 125 -3.16 11.59 1.76
N ILE A 126 -2.51 10.88 2.67
CA ILE A 126 -3.13 9.78 3.43
C ILE A 126 -4.31 10.30 4.27
N ARG A 127 -4.12 11.42 5.00
CA ARG A 127 -5.19 12.05 5.79
C ARG A 127 -6.41 12.41 4.93
N ARG A 128 -6.19 12.99 3.74
CA ARG A 128 -7.29 13.32 2.81
C ARG A 128 -8.05 12.06 2.37
N GLY A 129 -7.33 10.98 2.05
CA GLY A 129 -7.93 9.69 1.70
C GLY A 129 -8.79 9.13 2.82
N LEU A 130 -8.26 9.11 4.05
CA LEU A 130 -8.96 8.63 5.24
C LEU A 130 -10.20 9.47 5.56
N MET A 131 -10.09 10.80 5.57
CA MET A 131 -11.24 11.68 5.82
C MET A 131 -12.35 11.47 4.81
N ALA A 132 -12.01 11.29 3.53
CA ALA A 132 -12.99 11.00 2.49
C ALA A 132 -13.67 9.64 2.72
N ALA A 133 -12.90 8.61 3.10
CA ALA A 133 -13.41 7.28 3.35
C ALA A 133 -14.32 7.20 4.59
N ILE A 134 -13.87 7.75 5.72
CA ILE A 134 -14.65 7.82 6.96
C ILE A 134 -15.97 8.58 6.72
N LYS A 135 -15.92 9.71 6.00
CA LYS A 135 -17.13 10.47 5.66
C LYS A 135 -18.13 9.69 4.79
N ARG A 136 -17.66 8.80 3.91
CA ARG A 136 -18.55 7.96 3.09
C ARG A 136 -19.22 6.84 3.89
N LEU A 137 -18.55 6.34 4.93
CA LEU A 137 -19.02 5.20 5.74
C LEU A 137 -19.71 5.60 7.05
N GLY A 138 -19.66 6.88 7.42
CA GLY A 138 -20.41 7.49 8.52
C GLY A 138 -21.83 7.89 8.12
#